data_AF-V9EU93-F1
#
_entry.id   AF-V9EU93-F1
#
_cell.length_a   1.000
_cell.length_b   1.000
_cell.length_c   1.000
_cell.angle_alpha   90.00
_cell.angle_beta   90.00
_cell.angle_gamma   90.00
#
_symmetry.space_group_name_H-M   'P 1'
#
loop_
_entity.id
_entity.type
_entity.pdbx_description
1 polymer ?
#
loop_
_entity_poly.entity_id
_entity_poly.type
_entity_poly.pdbx_seq_one_letter_code
_entity_poly.pdbx_strand_id
1 'polypeptide(L)'
;MAAEKARKFPLICQAIRLLDKADMDTKARSESKRIAAAAERKRIGNCDEVPAVTIEELEENHIIEHQETPGSDTLEYWQDVFDVLDSYETSSDGQDSESKEHITNESKSEASDDL
;
A
#
# COMPACT_ATOMS: atom_id res chain seq x y z
N MET A 1 -12.84 47.13 12.10
CA MET A 1 -11.96 46.00 11.73
C MET A 1 -10.47 46.23 12.01
N ALA A 2 -9.87 47.37 11.63
CA ALA A 2 -8.42 47.58 11.76
C ALA A 2 -7.89 47.56 13.22
N ALA A 3 -8.54 48.26 14.14
CA ALA A 3 -8.13 48.32 15.54
C ALA A 3 -8.22 46.96 16.26
N GLU A 4 -9.21 46.15 15.90
CA GLU A 4 -9.38 44.81 16.47
C GLU A 4 -8.30 43.84 15.97
N LYS A 5 -7.96 43.89 14.68
CA LYS A 5 -6.84 43.12 14.12
C LYS A 5 -5.50 43.53 14.76
N ALA A 6 -5.27 44.83 14.95
CA ALA A 6 -4.08 45.33 15.63
C ALA A 6 -3.95 44.85 17.08
N ARG A 7 -5.08 44.70 17.81
CA ARG A 7 -5.09 44.14 19.16
C ARG A 7 -4.88 42.62 19.19
N LYS A 8 -5.40 41.89 18.20
CA LYS A 8 -5.31 40.42 18.13
C LYS A 8 -3.95 39.92 17.65
N PHE A 9 -3.27 40.68 16.78
CA PHE A 9 -2.01 40.27 16.18
C PHE A 9 -0.89 39.95 17.21
N PRO A 10 -0.65 40.77 18.25
CA PRO A 10 0.33 40.43 19.30
C PRO A 10 0.00 39.15 20.06
N LEU A 11 -1.28 38.88 20.30
CA LEU A 11 -1.75 37.68 21.00
C LEU A 11 -1.49 36.42 20.17
N ILE A 12 -1.73 36.49 18.86
CA ILE A 12 -1.43 35.40 17.93
C ILE A 12 0.08 35.13 17.88
N CYS A 13 0.91 36.18 17.76
CA CYS A 13 2.36 36.04 17.80
C CYS A 13 2.88 35.49 19.15
N GLN A 14 2.18 35.75 20.25
CA GLN A 14 2.50 35.17 21.55
C GLN A 14 2.13 33.70 21.62
N ALA A 15 0.95 33.31 21.11
CA ALA A 15 0.51 31.92 21.06
C ALA A 15 1.46 31.05 20.21
N ILE A 16 1.89 31.54 19.04
CA ILE A 16 2.85 30.83 18.17
C ILE A 16 4.17 30.59 18.92
N ARG A 17 4.72 31.61 19.58
CA ARG A 17 5.97 31.47 20.35
C ARG A 17 5.85 30.48 21.51
N LEU A 18 4.67 30.36 22.13
CA LEU A 18 4.43 29.39 23.19
C LEU A 18 4.37 27.95 22.66
N LEU A 19 3.77 27.75 21.48
CA LEU A 19 3.71 26.45 20.81
C LEU A 19 5.11 26.01 20.36
N ASP A 20 5.89 26.90 19.75
CA ASP A 20 7.27 26.63 19.34
C ASP A 20 8.15 26.25 20.54
N LYS A 21 7.98 26.96 21.68
CA LYS A 21 8.74 26.65 22.89
C LYS A 21 8.36 25.29 23.47
N ALA A 22 7.07 24.97 23.52
CA ALA A 22 6.60 23.69 24.01
C ALA A 22 7.13 22.51 23.15
N ASP A 23 7.16 22.67 21.83
CA ASP A 23 7.67 21.63 20.91
C ASP A 23 9.18 21.38 21.12
N MET A 24 9.97 22.44 21.37
CA MET A 24 11.40 22.31 21.67
C MET A 24 11.68 21.68 23.05
N ASP A 25 10.80 21.92 24.04
CA ASP A 25 10.93 21.36 25.39
C ASP A 25 10.46 19.88 25.45
N THR A 26 9.50 19.45 24.60
CA THR A 26 9.01 18.06 24.56
C THR A 26 9.75 17.17 23.56
N LYS A 27 10.41 17.75 22.56
CA LYS A 27 11.22 16.99 21.63
C LYS A 27 12.56 16.74 22.28
N ALA A 28 12.69 15.60 22.94
CA ALA A 28 14.00 14.96 23.11
C ALA A 28 14.72 15.10 21.77
N ARG A 29 15.77 15.92 21.75
CA ARG A 29 16.51 16.29 20.55
C ARG A 29 17.03 15.00 19.94
N SER A 30 16.25 14.41 19.06
CA SER A 30 16.68 13.29 18.23
C SER A 30 17.69 13.91 17.28
N GLU A 31 18.95 13.93 17.71
CA GLU A 31 20.07 14.28 16.85
C GLU A 31 20.06 13.25 15.73
N SER A 32 19.46 13.62 14.59
CA SER A 32 19.46 12.78 13.40
C SER A 32 20.92 12.50 13.04
N LYS A 33 21.35 11.25 13.26
CA LYS A 33 22.69 10.82 12.90
C LYS A 33 22.84 10.98 11.39
N ARG A 34 23.78 11.83 10.96
CA ARG A 34 24.08 12.02 9.55
C ARG A 34 24.58 10.69 8.97
N ILE A 35 24.04 10.31 7.81
CA ILE A 35 24.57 9.19 7.03
C ILE A 35 25.97 9.59 6.54
N ALA A 36 27.00 8.83 6.94
CA ALA A 36 28.36 9.09 6.52
C ALA A 36 28.52 8.90 5.01
N ALA A 37 29.21 9.85 4.37
CA ALA A 37 29.57 9.74 2.96
C ALA A 37 30.40 8.47 2.73
N ALA A 38 30.36 7.91 1.51
CA ALA A 38 31.04 6.64 1.21
C ALA A 38 32.54 6.66 1.57
N ALA A 39 33.22 7.80 1.37
CA ALA A 39 34.63 7.99 1.70
C ALA A 39 34.92 8.05 3.22
N GLU A 40 33.93 8.35 4.06
CA GLU A 40 34.07 8.44 5.52
C GLU A 40 33.81 7.10 6.22
N ARG A 41 33.22 6.13 5.52
CA ARG A 41 32.89 4.82 6.10
C ARG A 41 34.15 3.98 6.25
N LYS A 42 34.57 3.70 7.49
CA LYS A 42 35.52 2.62 7.77
C LYS A 42 34.80 1.29 7.53
N ARG A 43 35.40 0.39 6.74
CA ARG A 43 34.89 -0.98 6.54
C ARG A 43 34.97 -1.74 7.87
N ILE A 44 33.88 -1.78 8.60
CA ILE A 44 33.73 -2.53 9.84
C ILE A 44 32.63 -3.55 9.58
N GLY A 45 33.02 -4.78 9.23
CA GLY A 45 32.08 -5.86 8.93
C GLY A 45 32.60 -6.83 7.88
N ASN A 46 32.19 -8.09 8.02
CA ASN A 46 32.31 -9.15 7.03
C ASN A 46 31.26 -8.94 5.91
N CYS A 47 31.36 -7.84 5.16
CA CYS A 47 30.43 -7.56 4.07
C CYS A 47 30.63 -8.48 2.84
N ASP A 48 31.59 -9.41 2.90
CA ASP A 48 31.87 -10.39 1.84
C ASP A 48 31.07 -11.69 2.02
N GLU A 49 30.41 -11.88 3.18
CA GLU A 49 29.55 -13.02 3.41
C GLU A 49 28.23 -12.83 2.68
N VAL A 50 28.04 -13.66 1.65
CA VAL A 50 26.78 -13.74 0.92
C VAL A 50 25.69 -14.07 1.93
N PRO A 51 24.63 -13.24 2.06
CA PRO A 51 23.52 -13.55 2.93
C PRO A 51 23.02 -14.95 2.61
N ALA A 52 22.90 -15.80 3.63
CA ALA A 52 22.45 -17.19 3.46
C ALA A 52 21.03 -17.31 2.90
N VAL A 53 20.28 -16.21 2.91
CA VAL A 53 18.92 -16.08 2.42
C VAL A 53 18.87 -14.85 1.53
N THR A 54 18.36 -15.01 0.32
CA THR A 54 18.16 -13.90 -0.63
C THR A 54 17.01 -13.01 -0.16
N ILE A 55 17.00 -11.75 -0.63
CA ILE A 55 15.91 -10.81 -0.32
C ILE A 55 14.57 -11.33 -0.85
N GLU A 56 14.59 -12.01 -2.00
CA GLU A 56 13.42 -12.65 -2.61
C GLU A 56 12.86 -13.76 -1.72
N GLU A 57 13.71 -14.63 -1.17
CA GLU A 57 13.29 -15.66 -0.22
C GLU A 57 12.77 -15.06 1.10
N LEU A 58 13.29 -13.91 1.54
CA LEU A 58 12.81 -13.23 2.76
C LEU A 58 11.43 -12.58 2.57
N GLU A 59 11.17 -12.03 1.38
CA GLU A 59 9.88 -11.44 1.03
C GLU A 59 8.80 -12.50 0.82
N GLU A 60 9.15 -13.64 0.21
CA GLU A 60 8.22 -14.78 0.06
C GLU A 60 7.88 -15.43 1.42
N ASN A 61 8.85 -15.52 2.34
CA ASN A 61 8.67 -16.13 3.65
C ASN A 61 8.04 -15.21 4.71
N HIS A 62 7.66 -13.96 4.37
CA HIS A 62 6.87 -13.13 5.28
C HIS A 62 5.46 -13.69 5.38
N ILE A 63 5.29 -14.65 6.29
CA ILE A 63 4.00 -15.11 6.79
C ILE A 63 3.23 -13.86 7.24
N ILE A 64 2.12 -13.57 6.57
CA ILE A 64 1.17 -12.54 7.00
C ILE A 64 0.58 -13.04 8.32
N GLU A 65 1.22 -12.72 9.45
CA GLU A 65 0.89 -13.22 10.80
C GLU A 65 -0.48 -12.74 11.29
N HIS A 66 -1.13 -11.82 10.56
CA HIS A 66 -2.37 -11.15 10.95
C HIS A 66 -3.44 -11.20 9.85
N GLN A 67 -3.71 -12.37 9.27
CA GLN A 67 -4.95 -12.54 8.51
C GLN A 67 -6.13 -12.62 9.49
N GLU A 68 -6.85 -11.50 9.67
CA GLU A 68 -8.12 -11.54 10.37
C GLU A 68 -9.13 -12.36 9.58
N THR A 69 -9.90 -13.18 10.30
CA THR A 69 -11.06 -13.84 9.69
C THR A 69 -12.06 -12.76 9.29
N PRO A 70 -12.55 -12.75 8.04
CA PRO A 70 -13.55 -11.77 7.61
C PRO A 70 -14.77 -11.78 8.54
N GLY A 71 -15.36 -10.60 8.73
CA GLY A 71 -16.59 -10.44 9.51
C GLY A 71 -17.75 -11.22 8.92
N SER A 72 -18.77 -11.53 9.74
CA SER A 72 -19.96 -12.25 9.29
C SER A 72 -20.75 -11.52 8.20
N ASP A 73 -20.62 -10.19 8.16
CA ASP A 73 -21.19 -9.28 7.17
C ASP A 73 -20.42 -9.25 5.84
N THR A 74 -19.20 -9.81 5.78
CA THR A 74 -18.38 -9.76 4.58
C THR A 74 -19.06 -10.45 3.39
N LEU A 75 -19.75 -11.57 3.64
CA LEU A 75 -20.45 -12.30 2.57
C LEU A 75 -21.65 -11.52 2.02
N GLU A 76 -22.42 -10.88 2.90
CA GLU A 76 -23.56 -10.03 2.52
C GLU A 76 -23.09 -8.80 1.73
N TYR A 77 -22.04 -8.14 2.21
CA TYR A 77 -21.40 -7.01 1.51
C TYR A 77 -20.97 -7.37 0.09
N TRP A 78 -20.32 -8.52 -0.11
CA TRP A 78 -19.89 -8.93 -1.45
C TRP A 78 -21.09 -9.29 -2.34
N GLN A 79 -22.15 -9.89 -1.80
CA GLN A 79 -23.36 -10.17 -2.56
C GLN A 79 -24.02 -8.88 -3.06
N ASP A 80 -24.16 -7.86 -2.20
CA ASP A 80 -24.70 -6.55 -2.58
C ASP A 80 -23.88 -5.90 -3.70
N VAL A 81 -22.54 -6.02 -3.62
CA VAL A 81 -21.65 -5.54 -4.69
C VAL A 81 -21.97 -6.27 -6.00
N PHE A 82 -21.98 -7.61 -6.01
CA PHE A 82 -22.28 -8.37 -7.23
C PHE A 82 -23.67 -8.08 -7.80
N ASP A 83 -24.69 -7.92 -6.97
CA ASP A 83 -26.06 -7.61 -7.42
C ASP A 83 -26.13 -6.23 -8.08
N VAL A 84 -25.43 -5.23 -7.54
CA VAL A 84 -25.27 -3.91 -8.19
C VAL A 84 -24.50 -4.05 -9.50
N LEU A 85 -23.47 -4.89 -9.52
CA LEU A 85 -22.66 -5.07 -10.71
C LEU A 85 -23.48 -5.73 -11.85
N ASP A 86 -24.20 -6.81 -11.57
CA ASP A 86 -25.05 -7.50 -12.54
C ASP A 86 -26.18 -6.59 -13.08
N SER A 87 -26.64 -5.63 -12.26
CA SER A 87 -27.67 -4.67 -12.67
C SER A 87 -27.19 -3.66 -13.73
N TYR A 88 -25.89 -3.34 -13.80
CA TYR A 88 -25.37 -2.48 -14.87
C TYR A 88 -25.20 -3.26 -16.18
N GLU A 89 -24.88 -4.56 -16.09
CA GLU A 89 -24.52 -5.37 -17.26
C GLU A 89 -25.76 -5.74 -18.06
N THR A 90 -26.87 -5.98 -17.36
CA THR A 90 -28.18 -6.24 -17.98
C THR A 90 -28.88 -4.99 -18.52
N SER A 91 -28.43 -3.77 -18.18
CA SER A 91 -28.99 -2.51 -18.70
C SER A 91 -28.30 -1.99 -19.96
N SER A 92 -27.26 -2.67 -20.46
CA SER A 92 -26.56 -2.28 -21.71
C SER A 92 -27.16 -2.97 -22.93
N ASP A 93 -28.44 -2.70 -23.23
CA ASP A 93 -28.99 -2.93 -24.56
C ASP A 93 -28.52 -1.80 -25.49
N GLY A 94 -27.45 -2.06 -26.25
CA GLY A 94 -26.87 -1.04 -27.13
C GLY A 94 -25.62 -1.47 -27.88
N GLN A 95 -25.79 -2.41 -28.81
CA GLN A 95 -25.00 -2.60 -30.05
C GLN A 95 -23.46 -2.58 -29.93
N ASP A 96 -22.83 -3.74 -30.16
CA ASP A 96 -22.01 -3.84 -31.37
C ASP A 96 -21.91 -5.28 -31.88
N SER A 97 -22.10 -5.40 -33.19
CA SER A 97 -21.96 -6.65 -33.93
C SER A 97 -20.50 -6.84 -34.28
N GLU A 98 -19.84 -7.89 -33.81
CA GLU A 98 -18.67 -8.42 -34.53
C GLU A 98 -18.64 -9.96 -34.50
N SER A 99 -18.13 -10.47 -35.60
CA SER A 99 -18.39 -11.75 -36.24
C SER A 99 -18.00 -13.00 -35.46
N LYS A 100 -18.89 -13.99 -35.55
CA LYS A 100 -18.67 -15.39 -35.21
C LYS A 100 -17.70 -16.02 -36.22
N GLU A 101 -16.43 -16.12 -35.88
CA GLU A 101 -15.50 -17.06 -36.53
C GLU A 101 -15.32 -18.30 -35.64
N HIS A 102 -15.76 -19.42 -36.19
CA HIS A 102 -15.83 -20.72 -35.55
C HIS A 102 -14.50 -21.43 -35.77
N ILE A 103 -13.64 -21.49 -34.76
CA ILE A 103 -12.52 -22.44 -34.76
C ILE A 103 -12.92 -23.60 -33.83
N THR A 104 -13.33 -24.70 -34.45
CA THR A 104 -13.58 -25.96 -33.76
C THR A 104 -12.23 -26.56 -33.40
N ASN A 105 -11.84 -26.48 -32.14
CA ASN A 105 -10.71 -27.26 -31.64
C ASN A 105 -11.27 -28.64 -31.27
N GLU A 106 -11.34 -29.53 -32.25
CA GLU A 106 -11.57 -30.95 -32.02
C GLU A 106 -10.42 -31.47 -31.13
N SER A 107 -10.68 -31.59 -29.83
CA SER A 107 -9.76 -32.23 -28.89
C SER A 107 -9.82 -33.73 -29.12
N LYS A 108 -8.99 -34.22 -30.04
CA LYS A 108 -8.67 -35.64 -30.13
C LYS A 108 -7.92 -36.05 -28.86
N SER A 109 -8.67 -36.63 -27.93
CA SER A 109 -8.13 -37.45 -26.84
C SER A 109 -7.75 -38.83 -27.38
N GLU A 110 -6.98 -39.59 -26.57
CA GLU A 110 -6.45 -40.95 -26.80
C GLU A 110 -5.04 -40.98 -27.41
N ALA A 111 -4.03 -41.65 -26.85
CA ALA A 111 -3.96 -42.69 -25.82
C ALA A 111 -2.60 -42.58 -25.10
N SER A 112 -2.57 -42.66 -23.76
CA SER A 112 -2.25 -43.87 -22.98
C SER A 112 -0.81 -44.35 -23.18
N ASP A 113 -0.01 -44.01 -22.17
CA ASP A 113 1.24 -44.65 -21.76
C ASP A 113 0.91 -46.06 -21.24
N ASP A 114 1.63 -47.10 -21.69
CA ASP A 114 1.85 -48.34 -20.92
C ASP A 114 2.85 -49.27 -21.64
N LEU A 115 4.02 -49.42 -20.98
CA LEU A 115 5.08 -50.47 -21.03
C LEU A 115 5.93 -50.69 -22.29
#